data_AF-A0A954CQU4-F1
#
_entry.id   AF-A0A954CQU4-F1
#
_cell.length_a   1.000
_cell.length_b   1.000
_cell.length_c   1.000
_cell.angle_alpha   90.00
_cell.angle_beta   90.00
_cell.angle_gamma   90.00
#
_symmetry.space_group_name_H-M   'P 1'
#
loop_
_entity.id
_entity.type
_entity.pdbx_description
1 polymer ?
#
loop_
_entity_poly.entity_id
_entity_poly.type
_entity_poly.pdbx_seq_one_letter_code
_entity_poly.pdbx_strand_id
1 'polypeptide(L)'
;MANPPQNPVPKGNWRLTLRNLHRDFGFFAVGLTVIYALSGLAVNHIGQWDPSFSHFERLITVEQPLPAEEAAAVAAVKSELGIETEPLDVFTTNSTLVRYDIAVPGKSVHVRPDRDEIEVTEAGKDGSTVYPLGGALPEKDWDAAITALHRIGIGEEPTKVERVTIPVRDIDIIFDGRNLTVQDYKTGYDVYDVGQKPRFFLRTANWLHLNRGKAAWTYISDA
;
A
#
# COMPACT_ATOMS: atom_id res chain seq x y z
N MET A 1 10.17 -34.02 82.31
CA MET A 1 9.93 -34.28 80.87
C MET A 1 9.47 -32.97 80.24
N ALA A 2 10.29 -32.35 79.38
CA ALA A 2 9.97 -31.09 78.73
C ALA A 2 9.45 -31.35 77.31
N ASN A 3 8.39 -30.65 76.90
CA ASN A 3 7.87 -30.73 75.54
C ASN A 3 8.87 -30.15 74.53
N PRO A 4 9.05 -30.76 73.34
CA PRO A 4 9.91 -30.19 72.32
C PRO A 4 9.32 -28.89 71.76
N PRO A 5 10.16 -27.92 71.32
CA PRO A 5 9.69 -26.66 70.77
C PRO A 5 8.94 -26.89 69.46
N GLN A 6 7.73 -26.35 69.35
CA GLN A 6 6.99 -26.35 68.10
C GLN A 6 7.39 -25.14 67.26
N ASN A 7 7.95 -25.39 66.08
CA ASN A 7 8.18 -24.35 65.09
C ASN A 7 6.85 -24.00 64.40
N PRO A 8 6.45 -22.71 64.32
CA PRO A 8 5.23 -22.33 63.64
C PRO A 8 5.37 -22.60 62.13
N VAL A 9 4.43 -23.36 61.57
CA VAL A 9 4.35 -23.58 60.12
C VAL A 9 3.93 -22.26 59.46
N PRO A 10 4.70 -21.71 58.50
CA PRO A 10 4.33 -20.47 57.83
C PRO A 10 3.03 -20.71 57.04
N LYS A 11 1.94 -20.09 57.49
CA LYS A 11 0.67 -20.10 56.75
C LYS A 11 0.83 -19.16 55.56
N GLY A 12 1.16 -19.71 54.40
CA GLY A 12 1.17 -18.96 53.15
C GLY A 12 -0.18 -18.24 52.96
N ASN A 13 -0.14 -16.99 52.51
CA ASN A 13 -1.32 -16.15 52.30
C ASN A 13 -2.13 -16.57 51.05
N TRP A 14 -2.35 -17.86 50.86
CA TRP A 14 -3.02 -18.47 49.70
C TRP A 14 -4.35 -17.80 49.34
N ARG A 15 -5.15 -17.44 50.36
CA ARG A 15 -6.42 -16.71 50.16
C ARG A 15 -6.22 -15.32 49.57
N LEU A 16 -5.19 -14.61 50.01
CA LEU A 16 -4.86 -13.28 49.49
C LEU A 16 -4.29 -13.38 48.08
N THR A 17 -3.40 -14.35 47.82
CA THR A 17 -2.84 -14.63 46.50
C THR A 17 -3.93 -14.99 45.49
N LEU A 18 -4.83 -15.92 45.84
CA LEU A 18 -5.98 -16.29 45.00
C LEU A 18 -6.89 -15.11 44.70
N ARG A 19 -7.20 -14.29 45.72
CA ARG A 19 -8.07 -13.11 45.52
C ARG A 19 -7.44 -12.08 44.58
N ASN A 20 -6.14 -11.85 44.72
CA ASN A 20 -5.42 -10.92 43.84
C ASN A 20 -5.36 -11.49 42.41
N LEU A 21 -4.99 -12.77 42.25
CA LEU A 21 -4.96 -13.44 40.95
C LEU A 21 -6.34 -13.45 40.26
N HIS A 22 -7.41 -13.73 41.00
CA HIS A 22 -8.77 -13.72 40.45
C HIS A 22 -9.18 -12.32 39.98
N ARG A 23 -8.81 -11.27 40.72
CA ARG A 23 -9.06 -9.88 40.33
C ARG A 23 -8.31 -9.52 39.05
N ASP A 24 -7.03 -9.86 38.98
CA ASP A 24 -6.18 -9.54 37.83
C ASP A 24 -6.66 -10.31 36.58
N PHE A 25 -7.01 -11.59 36.74
CA PHE A 25 -7.61 -12.39 35.68
C PHE A 25 -9.00 -11.87 35.28
N GLY A 26 -9.77 -11.33 36.24
CA GLY A 26 -11.04 -10.65 35.97
C GLY A 26 -10.85 -9.42 35.09
N PHE A 27 -9.90 -8.54 35.41
CA PHE A 27 -9.57 -7.38 34.57
C PHE A 27 -9.07 -7.80 33.19
N PHE A 28 -8.25 -8.85 33.13
CA PHE A 28 -7.78 -9.43 31.87
C PHE A 28 -8.96 -9.93 30.99
N ALA A 29 -9.90 -10.69 31.57
CA ALA A 29 -11.06 -11.20 30.86
C ALA A 29 -11.99 -10.08 30.34
N VAL A 30 -12.22 -9.03 31.14
CA VAL A 30 -12.97 -7.85 30.70
C VAL A 30 -12.25 -7.15 29.55
N GLY A 31 -10.93 -6.93 29.67
CA GLY A 31 -10.12 -6.34 28.61
C GLY A 31 -10.20 -7.12 27.30
N LEU A 32 -10.05 -8.45 27.35
CA LEU A 32 -10.23 -9.32 26.20
C LEU A 32 -11.64 -9.23 25.59
N THR A 33 -12.68 -9.11 26.43
CA THR A 33 -14.07 -8.98 25.98
C THR A 33 -14.26 -7.68 25.19
N VAL A 34 -13.70 -6.58 25.68
CA VAL A 34 -13.76 -5.28 24.97
C VAL A 34 -12.99 -5.36 23.64
N ILE A 35 -11.77 -5.91 23.63
CA ILE A 35 -10.99 -6.10 22.40
C ILE A 35 -11.76 -6.96 21.39
N TYR A 36 -12.38 -8.05 21.85
CA TYR A 36 -13.17 -8.95 21.00
C TYR A 36 -14.39 -8.25 20.40
N ALA A 37 -15.11 -7.45 21.19
CA ALA A 37 -16.25 -6.67 20.72
C ALA A 37 -15.84 -5.60 19.68
N LEU A 38 -14.76 -4.85 19.94
CA LEU A 38 -14.23 -3.85 19.01
C LEU A 38 -13.71 -4.48 17.72
N SER A 39 -13.07 -5.65 17.80
CA SER A 39 -12.64 -6.41 16.63
C SER A 39 -13.82 -6.87 15.79
N GLY A 40 -14.90 -7.35 16.41
CA GLY A 40 -16.13 -7.70 15.70
C GLY A 40 -16.74 -6.50 14.96
N LEU A 41 -16.77 -5.32 15.59
CA LEU A 41 -17.18 -4.09 14.94
C LEU A 41 -16.28 -3.76 13.75
N ALA A 42 -14.96 -3.81 13.93
CA ALA A 42 -13.98 -3.51 12.89
C ALA A 42 -14.13 -4.43 11.67
N VAL A 43 -14.27 -5.75 11.90
CA VAL A 43 -14.47 -6.75 10.83
C VAL A 43 -15.81 -6.55 10.12
N ASN A 44 -16.87 -6.17 10.83
CA ASN A 44 -18.16 -5.88 10.20
C ASN A 44 -18.09 -4.69 9.23
N HIS A 45 -17.16 -3.75 9.46
CA HIS A 45 -16.92 -2.59 8.60
C HIS A 45 -15.82 -2.82 7.53
N ILE A 46 -15.35 -4.06 7.32
CA ILE A 46 -14.26 -4.37 6.38
C ILE A 46 -14.52 -3.89 4.95
N GLY A 47 -15.78 -3.84 4.51
CA GLY A 47 -16.16 -3.36 3.19
C GLY A 47 -16.00 -1.84 2.99
N GLN A 48 -15.90 -1.07 4.07
CA GLN A 48 -15.69 0.39 4.03
C GLN A 48 -14.23 0.75 4.32
N TRP A 49 -13.58 -0.06 5.16
CA TRP A 49 -12.20 0.13 5.58
C TRP A 49 -11.64 -1.22 5.99
N ASP A 50 -10.53 -1.65 5.39
CA ASP A 50 -9.84 -2.85 5.84
C ASP A 50 -9.19 -2.58 7.21
N PRO A 51 -9.64 -3.21 8.31
CA PRO A 51 -9.05 -3.01 9.63
C PRO A 51 -7.69 -3.70 9.79
N SER A 52 -7.46 -4.77 9.04
CA SER A 52 -6.28 -5.65 9.17
C SER A 52 -5.08 -5.09 8.41
N PHE A 53 -5.31 -4.29 7.37
CA PHE A 53 -4.26 -3.78 6.50
C PHE A 53 -4.39 -2.28 6.24
N SER A 54 -3.25 -1.61 6.08
CA SER A 54 -3.16 -0.28 5.51
C SER A 54 -2.64 -0.39 4.09
N HIS A 55 -3.47 0.02 3.13
CA HIS A 55 -3.09 0.06 1.72
C HIS A 55 -2.28 1.32 1.44
N PHE A 56 -1.36 1.23 0.49
CA PHE A 56 -0.62 2.36 -0.02
C PHE A 56 -0.42 2.20 -1.52
N GLU A 57 -0.38 3.34 -2.19
CA GLU A 57 -0.07 3.46 -3.61
C GLU A 57 0.87 4.64 -3.73
N ARG A 58 1.98 4.46 -4.44
CA ARG A 58 2.93 5.54 -4.71
C ARG A 58 3.54 5.37 -6.09
N LEU A 59 3.78 6.50 -6.74
CA LEU A 59 4.53 6.59 -7.98
C LEU A 59 5.93 7.10 -7.67
N ILE A 60 6.95 6.42 -8.18
CA ILE A 60 8.34 6.86 -8.13
C ILE A 60 8.84 7.02 -9.56
N THR A 61 9.29 8.23 -9.92
CA THR A 61 9.90 8.51 -11.22
C THR A 61 11.41 8.62 -11.08
N VAL A 62 12.14 7.96 -11.97
CA VAL A 62 13.59 7.86 -11.93
C VAL A 62 14.18 8.20 -13.30
N GLU A 63 15.01 9.24 -13.36
CA GLU A 63 15.58 9.78 -14.61
C GLU A 63 16.89 9.08 -15.04
N GLN A 64 16.97 7.77 -14.82
CA GLN A 64 18.07 6.93 -15.29
C GLN A 64 17.51 5.67 -15.94
N PRO A 65 18.02 5.27 -17.12
CA PRO A 65 17.49 4.10 -17.82
C PRO A 65 17.79 2.80 -17.06
N LEU A 66 16.89 1.83 -17.14
CA LEU A 66 17.13 0.51 -16.56
C LEU A 66 18.06 -0.33 -17.45
N PRO A 67 18.85 -1.24 -16.84
CA PRO A 67 19.58 -2.26 -17.58
C PRO A 67 18.65 -3.06 -18.52
N ALA A 68 19.13 -3.40 -19.72
CA ALA A 68 18.32 -4.14 -20.69
C ALA A 68 18.03 -5.60 -20.27
N GLU A 69 18.86 -6.17 -19.40
CA GLU A 69 18.66 -7.52 -18.86
C GLU A 69 17.68 -7.46 -17.68
N GLU A 70 16.75 -8.42 -17.63
CA GLU A 70 15.61 -8.41 -16.70
C GLU A 70 16.07 -8.51 -15.24
N ALA A 71 16.96 -9.44 -14.90
CA ALA A 71 17.41 -9.61 -13.52
C ALA A 71 18.17 -8.38 -13.01
N ALA A 72 19.00 -7.75 -13.85
CA ALA A 72 19.70 -6.51 -13.54
C ALA A 72 18.73 -5.33 -13.38
N ALA A 73 17.68 -5.25 -14.19
CA ALA A 73 16.63 -4.24 -14.05
C ALA A 73 15.86 -4.40 -12.72
N VAL A 74 15.45 -5.62 -12.41
CA VAL A 74 14.78 -5.94 -11.13
C VAL A 74 15.67 -5.60 -9.94
N ALA A 75 16.96 -5.94 -10.01
CA ALA A 75 17.92 -5.61 -8.96
C ALA A 75 18.09 -4.09 -8.78
N ALA A 76 18.14 -3.32 -9.87
CA ALA A 76 18.21 -1.86 -9.82
C ALA A 76 16.95 -1.25 -9.17
N VAL A 77 15.77 -1.70 -9.57
CA VAL A 77 14.49 -1.25 -8.98
C VAL A 77 14.41 -1.61 -7.49
N LYS A 78 14.79 -2.83 -7.11
CA LYS A 78 14.84 -3.25 -5.70
C LYS A 78 15.81 -2.39 -4.90
N SER A 79 16.99 -2.11 -5.43
CA SER A 79 18.01 -1.26 -4.79
C SER A 79 17.49 0.17 -4.59
N GLU A 80 16.87 0.75 -5.60
CA GLU A 80 16.30 2.11 -5.56
C GLU A 80 15.22 2.23 -4.47
N LEU A 81 14.38 1.20 -4.33
CA LEU A 81 13.28 1.19 -3.36
C LEU A 81 13.66 0.60 -1.99
N GLY A 82 14.91 0.20 -1.78
CA GLY A 82 15.39 -0.42 -0.54
C GLY A 82 14.69 -1.75 -0.20
N ILE A 83 14.41 -2.57 -1.21
CA ILE A 83 13.70 -3.85 -1.05
C ILE A 83 14.71 -5.00 -0.99
N GLU A 84 14.80 -5.62 0.17
CA GLU A 84 15.71 -6.75 0.41
C GLU A 84 15.07 -8.11 0.08
N THR A 85 13.74 -8.21 0.12
CA THR A 85 13.02 -9.47 -0.13
C THR A 85 13.11 -9.87 -1.59
N GLU A 86 13.25 -11.17 -1.85
CA GLU A 86 13.12 -11.67 -3.22
C GLU A 86 11.68 -11.63 -3.73
N PRO A 87 11.48 -11.31 -5.02
CA PRO A 87 10.15 -11.35 -5.62
C PRO A 87 9.65 -12.80 -5.70
N LEU A 88 8.33 -12.94 -5.58
CA LEU A 88 7.63 -14.20 -5.83
C LEU A 88 7.61 -14.54 -7.31
N ASP A 89 7.43 -13.52 -8.15
CA ASP A 89 7.38 -13.66 -9.61
C ASP A 89 7.76 -12.35 -10.30
N VAL A 90 8.20 -12.45 -11.56
CA VAL A 90 8.55 -11.31 -12.41
C VAL A 90 8.02 -11.56 -13.82
N PHE A 91 7.31 -10.57 -14.36
CA PHE A 91 6.82 -10.60 -15.74
C PHE A 91 7.31 -9.39 -16.50
N THR A 92 7.87 -9.63 -17.69
CA THR A 92 8.27 -8.56 -18.61
C THR A 92 7.40 -8.59 -19.86
N THR A 93 6.85 -7.45 -20.22
CA THR A 93 6.14 -7.25 -21.48
C THR A 93 6.62 -5.99 -22.19
N ASN A 94 6.30 -5.86 -23.47
CA ASN A 94 6.52 -4.62 -24.20
C ASN A 94 5.17 -4.03 -24.54
N SER A 95 4.99 -2.76 -24.20
CA SER A 95 3.77 -2.03 -24.51
C SER A 95 4.12 -0.67 -25.11
N THR A 96 3.11 0.17 -25.24
CA THR A 96 3.24 1.48 -25.85
C THR A 96 2.34 2.44 -25.11
N LEU A 97 2.95 3.43 -24.47
CA LEU A 97 2.21 4.49 -23.80
C LEU A 97 1.84 5.58 -24.80
N VAL A 98 0.69 6.20 -24.54
CA VAL A 98 0.22 7.36 -25.29
C VAL A 98 0.34 8.56 -24.37
N ARG A 99 1.00 9.61 -24.82
CA ARG A 99 1.04 10.91 -24.13
C ARG A 99 0.56 11.98 -25.08
N TYR A 100 -0.25 12.92 -24.60
CA TYR A 100 -0.60 14.10 -25.37
C TYR A 100 0.26 15.28 -24.92
N ASP A 101 1.03 15.84 -25.83
CA ASP A 101 1.80 17.05 -25.61
C ASP A 101 0.99 18.24 -26.17
N ILE A 102 0.51 19.09 -25.26
CA ILE A 102 -0.42 20.18 -25.55
C ILE A 102 0.29 21.51 -25.26
N ALA A 103 0.40 22.36 -26.28
CA ALA A 103 0.94 23.70 -26.12
C ALA A 103 -0.19 24.71 -25.91
N VAL A 104 -0.13 25.44 -24.81
CA VAL A 104 -1.07 26.50 -24.45
C VAL A 104 -0.27 27.80 -24.26
N PRO A 105 -0.81 29.00 -24.50
CA PRO A 105 -0.07 30.23 -24.27
C PRO A 105 0.51 30.31 -22.84
N GLY A 106 1.84 30.31 -22.74
CA GLY A 106 2.58 30.38 -21.47
C GLY A 106 2.62 29.08 -20.66
N LYS A 107 2.08 27.96 -21.15
CA LYS A 107 2.05 26.66 -20.44
C LYS A 107 2.27 25.49 -21.39
N SER A 108 2.97 24.45 -20.95
CA SER A 108 2.99 23.15 -21.62
C SER A 108 2.26 22.14 -20.75
N VAL A 109 1.38 21.35 -21.36
CA VAL A 109 0.57 20.36 -20.66
C VAL A 109 0.85 18.99 -21.27
N HIS A 110 1.23 18.03 -20.43
CA HIS A 110 1.39 16.63 -20.81
C HIS A 110 0.25 15.82 -20.20
N VAL A 111 -0.57 15.19 -21.03
CA VAL A 111 -1.64 14.30 -20.56
C VAL A 111 -1.16 12.87 -20.73
N ARG A 112 -1.21 12.10 -19.66
CA ARG A 112 -0.85 10.68 -19.63
C ARG A 112 -2.09 9.87 -19.26
N PRO A 113 -2.90 9.44 -20.25
CA PRO A 113 -4.16 8.73 -19.98
C PRO A 113 -3.97 7.38 -19.30
N ASP A 114 -2.82 6.74 -19.53
CA ASP A 114 -2.41 5.51 -18.84
C ASP A 114 -2.23 5.72 -17.33
N ARG A 115 -1.89 6.94 -16.91
CA ARG A 115 -1.66 7.32 -15.51
C ARG A 115 -2.85 8.01 -14.86
N ASP A 116 -3.91 8.28 -15.63
CA ASP A 116 -4.98 9.22 -15.25
C ASP A 116 -4.40 10.56 -14.72
N GLU A 117 -3.37 11.09 -15.39
CA GLU A 117 -2.66 12.31 -14.97
C GLU A 117 -2.60 13.38 -16.07
N ILE A 118 -2.60 14.64 -15.63
CA ILE A 118 -2.31 15.83 -16.42
C ILE A 118 -1.20 16.60 -15.72
N GLU A 119 -0.03 16.66 -16.33
CA GLU A 119 1.12 17.43 -15.86
C GLU A 119 1.16 18.78 -16.56
N VAL A 120 1.26 19.87 -15.80
CA VAL A 120 1.29 21.25 -16.30
C VAL A 120 2.58 21.92 -15.89
N THR A 121 3.32 22.43 -16.87
CA THR A 121 4.50 23.27 -16.64
C THR A 121 4.22 24.68 -17.11
N GLU A 122 4.42 25.68 -16.25
CA GLU A 122 4.23 27.09 -16.59
C GLU A 122 5.55 27.74 -16.96
N ALA A 123 5.55 28.53 -18.04
CA ALA A 123 6.74 29.24 -18.49
C ALA A 123 7.26 30.19 -17.40
N GLY A 124 8.51 30.01 -16.98
CA GLY A 124 9.17 30.84 -15.98
C GLY A 124 8.92 30.42 -14.53
N LYS A 125 8.18 29.33 -14.27
CA LYS A 125 8.14 28.65 -12.98
C LYS A 125 9.04 27.42 -12.99
N ASP A 126 9.61 27.11 -11.84
CA ASP A 126 10.39 25.89 -11.64
C ASP A 126 9.44 24.74 -11.25
N GLY A 127 9.62 23.57 -11.86
CA GLY A 127 8.79 22.38 -11.66
C GLY A 127 7.46 22.35 -12.42
N SER A 128 6.76 21.22 -12.28
CA SER A 128 5.44 20.96 -12.86
C SER A 128 4.39 20.70 -11.77
N THR A 129 3.13 20.96 -12.10
CA THR A 129 1.97 20.62 -11.26
C THR A 129 1.21 19.46 -11.90
N VAL A 130 0.96 18.40 -11.13
CA VAL A 130 0.21 17.23 -11.60
C VAL A 130 -1.22 17.27 -11.08
N TYR A 131 -2.18 17.04 -11.97
CA TYR A 131 -3.61 16.96 -11.70
C TYR A 131 -4.15 15.59 -12.11
N PRO A 132 -5.20 15.07 -11.46
CA PRO A 132 -5.89 13.89 -11.94
C PRO A 132 -6.61 14.21 -13.26
N LEU A 133 -6.48 13.31 -14.24
CA LEU A 133 -7.17 13.40 -15.52
C LEU A 133 -8.67 13.17 -15.34
N GLY A 134 -9.11 12.27 -14.46
CA GLY A 134 -10.53 12.13 -14.11
C GLY A 134 -11.36 11.39 -15.17
N GLY A 135 -10.79 10.36 -15.80
CA GLY A 135 -11.51 9.41 -16.64
C GLY A 135 -11.22 9.51 -18.15
N ALA A 136 -11.93 8.71 -18.93
CA ALA A 136 -11.65 8.53 -20.36
C ALA A 136 -11.70 9.83 -21.17
N LEU A 137 -10.86 9.90 -22.21
CA LEU A 137 -10.78 11.00 -23.16
C LEU A 137 -11.54 10.67 -24.46
N PRO A 138 -12.09 11.68 -25.15
CA PRO A 138 -12.59 11.55 -26.52
C PRO A 138 -11.57 10.91 -27.48
N GLU A 139 -12.05 10.23 -28.52
CA GLU A 139 -11.17 9.57 -29.51
C GLU A 139 -10.33 10.55 -30.33
N LYS A 140 -10.85 11.76 -30.58
CA LYS A 140 -10.15 12.78 -31.36
C LYS A 140 -9.16 13.52 -30.48
N ASP A 141 -7.89 13.52 -30.89
CA ASP A 141 -6.78 14.12 -30.13
C ASP A 141 -7.05 15.58 -29.72
N TRP A 142 -7.64 16.39 -30.60
CA TRP A 142 -7.97 17.79 -30.29
C TRP A 142 -9.06 17.92 -29.23
N ASP A 143 -10.12 17.11 -29.31
CA ASP A 143 -11.21 17.10 -28.33
C ASP A 143 -10.74 16.54 -26.99
N ALA A 144 -9.83 15.55 -27.02
CA ALA A 144 -9.16 15.02 -25.84
C ALA A 144 -8.34 16.10 -25.12
N ALA A 145 -7.57 16.89 -25.86
CA ALA A 145 -6.80 18.00 -25.31
C ALA A 145 -7.71 19.05 -24.63
N ILE A 146 -8.75 19.51 -25.32
CA ILE A 146 -9.72 20.47 -24.75
C ILE A 146 -10.37 19.90 -23.49
N THR A 147 -10.77 18.63 -23.52
CA THR A 147 -11.39 17.96 -22.36
C THR A 147 -10.43 17.94 -21.17
N ALA A 148 -9.17 17.56 -21.39
CA ALA A 148 -8.17 17.52 -20.34
C ALA A 148 -7.93 18.93 -19.74
N LEU A 149 -7.75 19.95 -20.58
CA LEU A 149 -7.55 21.33 -20.13
C LEU A 149 -8.74 21.85 -19.31
N HIS A 150 -9.97 21.61 -19.77
CA HIS A 150 -11.17 22.02 -19.05
C HIS A 150 -11.28 21.36 -17.66
N ARG A 151 -10.88 20.08 -17.52
CA ARG A 151 -10.93 19.37 -16.23
C ARG A 151 -10.03 19.99 -15.17
N ILE A 152 -8.93 20.62 -15.59
CA ILE A 152 -8.00 21.32 -14.69
C ILE A 152 -8.22 22.83 -14.65
N GLY A 153 -9.30 23.33 -15.26
CA GLY A 153 -9.68 24.73 -15.23
C GLY A 153 -8.87 25.64 -16.16
N ILE A 154 -8.15 25.09 -17.14
CA ILE A 154 -7.48 25.85 -18.19
C ILE A 154 -8.50 26.13 -19.31
N GLY A 155 -8.84 27.40 -19.50
CA GLY A 155 -9.82 27.85 -20.49
C GLY A 155 -9.21 28.35 -21.80
N GLU A 156 -7.89 28.48 -21.86
CA GLU A 156 -7.17 28.83 -23.08
C GLU A 156 -7.22 27.67 -24.09
N GLU A 157 -7.42 27.99 -25.37
CA GLU A 157 -7.42 26.98 -26.43
C GLU A 157 -5.99 26.44 -26.70
N PRO A 158 -5.85 25.13 -27.00
CA PRO A 158 -4.60 24.58 -27.49
C PRO A 158 -4.10 25.28 -28.75
N THR A 159 -2.85 25.70 -28.76
CA THR A 159 -2.16 26.15 -29.99
C THR A 159 -1.62 24.98 -30.80
N LYS A 160 -1.28 23.88 -30.12
CA LYS A 160 -0.76 22.65 -30.73
C LYS A 160 -1.15 21.47 -29.85
N VAL A 161 -1.51 20.35 -30.48
CA VAL A 161 -1.76 19.07 -29.82
C VAL A 161 -1.00 18.00 -30.58
N GLU A 162 -0.10 17.30 -29.91
CA GLU A 162 0.65 16.18 -30.47
C GLU A 162 0.42 14.92 -29.64
N ARG A 163 0.00 13.85 -30.31
CA ARG A 163 -0.05 12.52 -29.72
C ARG A 163 1.31 11.86 -29.89
N VAL A 164 1.98 11.60 -28.77
CA VAL A 164 3.27 10.93 -28.69
C VAL A 164 3.06 9.49 -28.25
N THR A 165 3.68 8.58 -28.99
CA THR A 165 3.61 7.14 -28.79
C THR A 165 4.97 6.68 -28.30
N ILE A 166 5.07 6.24 -27.05
CA ILE A 166 6.32 5.93 -26.38
C ILE A 166 6.40 4.40 -26.19
N PRO A 167 7.33 3.69 -26.86
CA PRO A 167 7.53 2.28 -26.59
C PRO A 167 8.10 2.13 -25.18
N VAL A 168 7.49 1.26 -24.39
CA VAL A 168 7.92 0.96 -23.03
C VAL A 168 8.10 -0.54 -22.84
N ARG A 169 9.05 -0.87 -21.97
CA ARG A 169 9.18 -2.21 -21.42
C ARG A 169 8.52 -2.19 -20.04
N ASP A 170 7.46 -2.95 -19.89
CA ASP A 170 6.76 -3.07 -18.62
C ASP A 170 7.33 -4.26 -17.84
N ILE A 171 7.68 -4.05 -16.58
CA ILE A 171 8.18 -5.10 -15.68
C ILE A 171 7.28 -5.14 -14.44
N ASP A 172 6.49 -6.20 -14.30
CA ASP A 172 5.69 -6.46 -13.10
C ASP A 172 6.49 -7.35 -12.13
N ILE A 173 6.76 -6.83 -10.93
CA ILE A 173 7.50 -7.50 -9.88
C ILE A 173 6.56 -7.77 -8.71
N ILE A 174 6.29 -9.05 -8.45
CA ILE A 174 5.29 -9.48 -7.46
C ILE A 174 5.98 -9.86 -6.15
N PHE A 175 5.49 -9.33 -5.03
CA PHE A 175 5.89 -9.71 -3.67
C PHE A 175 4.68 -10.13 -2.83
N ASP A 176 4.91 -10.67 -1.64
CA ASP A 176 3.82 -10.97 -0.69
C ASP A 176 3.19 -9.66 -0.17
N GLY A 177 1.98 -9.36 -0.65
CA GLY A 177 1.22 -8.17 -0.26
C GLY A 177 1.70 -6.85 -0.86
N ARG A 178 2.51 -6.89 -1.93
CA ARG A 178 3.01 -5.71 -2.64
C ARG A 178 3.35 -6.06 -4.08
N ASN A 179 2.95 -5.24 -5.05
CA ASN A 179 3.30 -5.38 -6.45
C ASN A 179 3.96 -4.08 -6.92
N LEU A 180 4.98 -4.22 -7.76
CA LEU A 180 5.59 -3.10 -8.48
C LEU A 180 5.28 -3.27 -9.97
N THR A 181 4.72 -2.24 -10.60
CA THR A 181 4.65 -2.16 -12.06
C THR A 181 5.63 -1.11 -12.51
N VAL A 182 6.64 -1.52 -13.26
CA VAL A 182 7.72 -0.64 -13.73
C VAL A 182 7.47 -0.33 -15.20
N GLN A 183 7.34 0.93 -15.56
CA GLN A 183 7.28 1.39 -16.95
C GLN A 183 8.64 1.96 -17.35
N ASP A 184 9.44 1.16 -18.06
CA ASP A 184 10.79 1.53 -18.50
C ASP A 184 10.75 2.15 -19.90
N TYR A 185 11.17 3.41 -19.99
CA TYR A 185 11.39 4.13 -21.24
C TYR A 185 12.87 4.48 -21.39
N LYS A 186 13.33 4.74 -22.62
CA LYS A 186 14.77 4.90 -22.91
C LYS A 186 15.51 5.95 -22.07
N THR A 187 14.80 6.92 -21.50
CA THR A 187 15.38 8.03 -20.75
C THR A 187 15.18 7.92 -19.23
N GLY A 188 14.46 6.91 -18.74
CA GLY A 188 14.09 6.77 -17.34
C GLY A 188 12.97 5.76 -17.13
N TYR A 189 12.53 5.58 -15.91
CA TYR A 189 11.43 4.68 -15.61
C TYR A 189 10.55 5.19 -14.50
N ASP A 190 9.33 4.70 -14.48
CA ASP A 190 8.38 4.92 -13.41
C ASP A 190 8.08 3.60 -12.70
N VAL A 191 7.89 3.66 -11.39
CA VAL A 191 7.49 2.51 -10.58
C VAL A 191 6.20 2.83 -9.85
N TYR A 192 5.15 2.10 -10.21
CA TYR A 192 3.90 2.05 -9.45
C TYR A 192 4.05 1.00 -8.37
N ASP A 193 4.12 1.46 -7.13
CA ASP A 193 4.29 0.61 -5.98
C ASP A 193 2.99 0.56 -5.19
N VAL A 194 2.29 -0.56 -5.35
CA VAL A 194 0.99 -0.81 -4.76
C VAL A 194 1.13 -1.93 -3.75
N GLY A 195 0.71 -1.70 -2.51
CA GLY A 195 0.81 -2.75 -1.51
C GLY A 195 0.02 -2.49 -0.25
N GLN A 196 0.20 -3.40 0.70
CA GLN A 196 -0.45 -3.35 1.98
C GLN A 196 0.51 -3.65 3.12
N LYS A 197 0.34 -2.94 4.24
CA LYS A 197 1.08 -3.18 5.48
C LYS A 197 0.13 -3.69 6.56
N PRO A 198 0.44 -4.79 7.25
CA PRO A 198 -0.45 -5.34 8.27
C PRO A 198 -0.50 -4.43 9.50
N ARG A 199 -1.71 -4.20 10.03
CA ARG A 199 -1.94 -3.58 11.34
C ARG A 199 -1.90 -4.68 12.40
N PHE A 200 -0.70 -5.05 12.83
CA PHE A 200 -0.44 -6.23 13.67
C PHE A 200 -1.50 -6.49 14.76
N PHE A 201 -1.76 -5.51 15.63
CA PHE A 201 -2.72 -5.66 16.74
C PHE A 201 -4.15 -5.91 16.25
N LEU A 202 -4.62 -5.16 15.26
CA LEU A 202 -5.97 -5.32 14.71
C LEU A 202 -6.10 -6.63 13.92
N ARG A 203 -5.08 -6.98 13.14
CA ARG A 203 -5.04 -8.24 12.39
C ARG A 203 -5.08 -9.44 13.34
N THR A 204 -4.35 -9.42 14.45
CA THR A 204 -4.37 -10.49 15.46
C THR A 204 -5.73 -10.60 16.16
N ALA A 205 -6.32 -9.47 16.55
CA ALA A 205 -7.66 -9.45 17.14
C ALA A 205 -8.71 -9.99 16.16
N ASN A 206 -8.65 -9.57 14.89
CA ASN A 206 -9.54 -10.03 13.83
C ASN A 206 -9.33 -11.52 13.51
N TRP A 207 -8.08 -12.02 13.55
CA TRP A 207 -7.79 -13.44 13.37
C TRP A 207 -8.44 -14.31 14.45
N LEU A 208 -8.40 -13.84 15.71
CA LEU A 208 -9.10 -14.48 16.82
C LEU A 208 -10.61 -14.47 16.60
N HIS A 209 -11.16 -13.34 16.17
CA HIS A 209 -12.60 -13.17 15.90
C HIS A 209 -13.12 -14.04 14.75
N LEU A 210 -12.34 -14.16 13.67
CA LEU A 210 -12.69 -14.93 12.47
C LEU A 210 -12.56 -16.45 12.64
N ASN A 211 -12.31 -16.93 13.86
CA ASN A 211 -12.23 -18.36 14.21
C ASN A 211 -11.18 -19.15 13.39
N ARG A 212 -10.22 -18.44 12.77
CA ARG A 212 -9.09 -19.04 12.05
C ARG A 212 -8.13 -19.77 13.00
N GLY A 213 -8.21 -19.49 14.30
CA GLY A 213 -7.48 -20.17 15.35
C GLY A 213 -7.98 -21.56 15.74
N LYS A 214 -9.07 -22.07 15.14
CA LYS A 214 -9.55 -23.44 15.40
C LYS A 214 -8.47 -24.49 15.26
N ALA A 215 -7.61 -24.40 14.23
CA ALA A 215 -6.53 -25.36 14.02
C ALA A 215 -5.49 -25.36 15.15
N ALA A 216 -5.15 -24.18 15.68
CA ALA A 216 -4.26 -24.07 16.83
C ALA A 216 -4.90 -24.63 18.11
N TRP A 217 -6.21 -24.42 18.30
CA TRP A 217 -6.95 -24.98 19.42
C TRP A 217 -7.06 -26.49 19.35
N THR A 218 -7.32 -27.06 18.16
CA THR A 218 -7.31 -28.51 17.93
C THR A 218 -5.96 -29.12 18.30
N TYR A 219 -4.85 -28.51 17.86
CA TYR A 219 -3.51 -29.01 18.21
C TYR A 219 -3.24 -28.97 19.72
N ILE A 220 -3.64 -27.89 20.41
CA ILE A 220 -3.47 -27.76 21.87
C ILE A 220 -4.40 -28.71 22.65
N SER A 221 -5.61 -28.96 22.16
CA SER A 221 -6.55 -29.87 22.81
C SER A 221 -6.19 -31.35 22.63
N ASP A 222 -5.49 -31.66 21.54
CA ASP A 222 -5.06 -33.02 21.20
C ASP A 222 -3.67 -33.37 21.76
N ALA A 223 -2.95 -32.40 22.32
CA ALA A 223 -1.64 -32.54 22.99
C ALA A 223 -1.80 -32.80 24.50
#